data_AF-A0A2V5KNP7-F1
#
_entry.id   AF-A0A2V5KNP7-F1
#
_cell.length_a   1.000
_cell.length_b   1.000
_cell.length_c   1.000
_cell.angle_alpha   90.00
_cell.angle_beta   90.00
_cell.angle_gamma   90.00
#
_symmetry.space_group_name_H-M   'P 1'
#
loop_
_entity.id
_entity.type
_entity.pdbx_description
1 polymer ?
#
loop_
_entity_poly.entity_id
_entity_poly.type
_entity_poly.pdbx_seq_one_letter_code
_entity_poly.pdbx_strand_id
1 'polypeptide(L)'
;AKAAKPVFVGFNATFDWAFVNFYFHEYLGENPFGFGGIDIKSYYMGMMGCAWEDTRSSRIRSELKGPSPHTHNALDDAVEQAEMFRRMRLKSAENH
;
A
#
# COMPACT_ATOMS: atom_id res chain seq x y z
N ALA A 1 -23.99 -14.32 -2.03
CA ALA A 1 -23.21 -13.20 -1.45
C ALA A 1 -22.63 -12.38 -2.60
N LYS A 2 -22.72 -11.04 -2.57
CA LYS A 2 -22.04 -10.22 -3.58
C LYS A 2 -20.53 -10.37 -3.35
N ALA A 3 -19.78 -10.82 -4.35
CA ALA A 3 -18.32 -10.89 -4.25
C ALA A 3 -17.79 -9.49 -3.89
N ALA A 4 -16.95 -9.39 -2.86
CA ALA A 4 -16.34 -8.12 -2.49
C ALA A 4 -15.43 -7.66 -3.64
N LYS A 5 -15.53 -6.38 -4.01
CA LYS A 5 -14.65 -5.79 -5.02
C LYS A 5 -13.23 -5.68 -4.45
N PRO A 6 -12.20 -6.22 -5.10
CA PRO A 6 -10.83 -6.09 -4.62
C PRO A 6 -10.35 -4.63 -4.75
N VAL A 7 -9.46 -4.23 -3.85
CA VAL A 7 -8.85 -2.89 -3.82
C VAL A 7 -7.35 -3.04 -3.94
N PHE A 8 -6.74 -2.32 -4.88
CA PHE A 8 -5.28 -2.27 -5.00
C PHE A 8 -4.68 -1.45 -3.85
N VAL A 9 -3.63 -1.94 -3.21
CA VAL A 9 -2.94 -1.24 -2.12
C VAL A 9 -1.44 -1.40 -2.34
N GLY A 10 -0.70 -0.30 -2.27
CA GLY A 10 0.75 -0.30 -2.48
C GLY A 10 1.43 0.92 -1.90
N PHE A 11 2.74 0.83 -1.65
CA PHE A 11 3.51 1.92 -1.07
C PHE A 11 3.66 3.11 -2.00
N ASN A 12 3.86 2.86 -3.29
CA ASN A 12 3.84 3.85 -4.35
C ASN A 12 2.72 3.48 -5.33
N ALA A 13 1.50 3.34 -4.83
CA ALA A 13 0.40 2.73 -5.56
C ALA A 13 0.14 3.41 -6.91
N THR A 14 0.32 4.72 -7.02
CA THR A 14 0.17 5.46 -8.28
C THR A 14 1.14 4.98 -9.37
N PHE A 15 2.38 4.63 -9.00
CA PHE A 15 3.38 4.09 -9.91
C PHE A 15 3.09 2.62 -10.20
N ASP A 16 2.96 1.80 -9.15
CA ASP A 16 2.80 0.35 -9.26
C ASP A 16 1.51 -0.03 -10.01
N TRP A 17 0.42 0.70 -9.76
CA TRP A 17 -0.88 0.46 -10.39
C TRP A 17 -0.82 0.65 -11.91
N ALA A 18 -0.01 1.57 -12.43
CA ALA A 18 0.08 1.79 -13.87
C ALA A 18 0.61 0.54 -14.60
N PHE A 19 1.62 -0.13 -14.02
CA PHE A 19 2.15 -1.39 -14.54
C PHE A 19 1.12 -2.51 -14.38
N VAL A 20 0.55 -2.67 -13.19
CA VAL A 20 -0.47 -3.72 -12.94
C VAL A 20 -1.65 -3.57 -13.89
N ASN A 21 -2.14 -2.34 -14.10
CA ASN A 21 -3.21 -2.04 -15.03
C ASN A 21 -2.86 -2.43 -16.47
N PHE A 22 -1.66 -2.05 -16.94
CA PHE A 22 -1.19 -2.40 -18.28
C PHE A 22 -1.15 -3.92 -18.47
N TYR A 23 -0.47 -4.64 -17.57
CA TYR A 23 -0.32 -6.09 -17.67
C TYR A 23 -1.65 -6.84 -17.50
N PHE A 24 -2.55 -6.37 -16.64
CA PHE A 24 -3.85 -6.99 -16.49
C PHE A 24 -4.73 -6.81 -17.73
N HIS A 25 -4.73 -5.62 -18.34
CA HIS A 25 -5.42 -5.46 -19.62
C HIS A 25 -4.79 -6.28 -20.74
N GLU A 26 -3.46 -6.34 -20.83
CA GLU A 26 -2.75 -7.10 -21.87
C GLU A 26 -2.99 -8.61 -21.77
N TYR A 27 -2.97 -9.18 -20.56
CA TYR A 27 -2.98 -10.63 -20.37
C TYR A 27 -4.30 -11.21 -19.82
N LEU A 28 -5.15 -10.40 -19.17
CA LEU A 28 -6.44 -10.82 -18.61
C LEU A 28 -7.64 -10.13 -19.28
N GLY A 29 -7.42 -9.09 -20.09
CA GLY A 29 -8.47 -8.30 -20.73
C GLY A 29 -9.15 -7.28 -19.80
N GLU A 30 -9.00 -7.42 -18.49
CA GLU A 30 -9.55 -6.52 -17.49
C GLU A 30 -8.62 -6.35 -16.29
N ASN A 31 -8.76 -5.21 -15.59
CA ASN A 31 -8.13 -4.98 -14.29
C ASN A 31 -9.19 -5.14 -13.18
N PRO A 32 -9.18 -6.23 -12.39
CA PRO A 32 -10.16 -6.45 -11.32
C PRO A 32 -10.15 -5.36 -10.23
N PHE A 33 -9.04 -4.64 -10.06
CA PHE A 33 -8.96 -3.54 -9.09
C PHE A 33 -9.66 -2.25 -9.56
N GLY A 34 -9.95 -2.12 -10.86
CA GLY A 34 -10.47 -0.89 -11.44
C GLY A 34 -9.47 0.27 -11.42
N PHE A 35 -9.97 1.51 -11.51
CA PHE A 35 -9.22 2.73 -11.83
C PHE A 35 -8.30 3.31 -10.74
N GLY A 36 -8.00 2.58 -9.67
CA GLY A 36 -7.11 3.11 -8.63
C GLY A 36 -6.92 2.19 -7.43
N GLY A 37 -6.34 2.76 -6.38
CA GLY A 37 -5.99 2.05 -5.16
C GLY A 37 -5.72 2.97 -3.98
N ILE A 38 -5.29 2.37 -2.87
CA ILE A 38 -4.86 3.07 -1.68
C ILE A 38 -3.33 3.18 -1.71
N ASP A 39 -2.84 4.41 -1.73
CA ASP A 39 -1.42 4.72 -1.61
C ASP A 39 -1.02 4.80 -0.13
N ILE A 40 -0.24 3.83 0.33
CA ILE A 40 0.14 3.70 1.76
C ILE A 40 0.93 4.94 2.20
N LYS A 41 1.78 5.48 1.33
CA LYS A 41 2.60 6.65 1.63
C LYS A 41 1.75 7.90 1.85
N SER A 42 0.75 8.14 1.00
CA SER A 42 -0.23 9.22 1.15
C SER A 42 -1.12 9.01 2.38
N TYR A 43 -1.52 7.77 2.66
CA TYR A 43 -2.26 7.43 3.88
C TYR A 43 -1.44 7.78 5.14
N TYR A 44 -0.15 7.41 5.17
CA TYR A 44 0.75 7.74 6.27
C TYR A 44 0.91 9.25 6.45
N MET A 45 1.05 10.00 5.36
CA MET A 45 1.12 11.47 5.39
C MET A 45 -0.10 12.07 6.10
N GLY A 46 -1.30 11.64 5.71
CA GLY A 46 -2.56 12.11 6.31
C GLY A 46 -2.72 11.68 7.77
N MET A 47 -2.33 10.44 8.09
CA MET A 47 -2.39 9.91 9.47
C MET A 47 -1.45 10.65 10.42
N MET A 48 -0.26 11.04 9.94
CA MET A 48 0.78 11.65 10.78
C MET A 48 0.80 13.18 10.74
N GLY A 49 0.17 13.80 9.73
CA GLY A 49 0.27 15.24 9.50
C GLY A 49 1.69 15.72 9.17
N CYS A 50 2.51 14.88 8.53
CA CYS A 50 3.91 15.20 8.21
C CYS A 50 4.09 15.65 6.75
N ALA A 51 5.28 16.18 6.43
CA ALA A 51 5.62 16.55 5.06
C ALA A 51 5.84 15.31 4.18
N TRP A 52 5.71 15.45 2.86
CA TRP A 52 5.88 14.36 1.90
C TRP A 52 7.27 13.72 1.98
N GLU A 53 8.32 14.51 2.25
CA GLU A 53 9.70 14.04 2.36
C GLU A 53 9.89 13.08 3.56
N ASP A 54 9.06 13.20 4.58
CA ASP A 54 9.07 12.37 5.80
C ASP A 54 8.31 11.05 5.64
N THR A 55 7.67 10.84 4.48
CA THR A 55 6.91 9.62 4.18
C THR A 55 7.74 8.55 3.47
N ARG A 56 9.04 8.78 3.26
CA ARG A 56 9.96 7.76 2.71
C ARG A 56 9.93 6.52 3.60
N SER A 57 10.01 5.33 3.01
CA SER A 57 10.00 4.06 3.76
C SER A 57 11.04 4.03 4.89
N SER A 58 12.23 4.59 4.67
CA SER A 58 13.27 4.72 5.70
C SER A 58 12.90 5.62 6.88
N ARG A 59 12.02 6.61 6.68
CA ARG A 59 11.56 7.59 7.69
C ARG A 59 10.27 7.16 8.42
N ILE A 60 9.56 6.16 7.90
CA ILE A 60 8.39 5.61 8.58
C ILE A 60 8.79 5.07 9.95
N ARG A 61 7.98 5.37 10.97
CA ARG A 61 8.21 4.95 12.34
C ARG A 61 8.33 3.42 12.41
N SER A 62 9.34 2.92 13.13
CA SER A 62 9.64 1.49 13.23
C SER A 62 8.45 0.66 13.75
N GLU A 63 7.66 1.22 14.66
CA GLU A 63 6.42 0.61 15.19
C GLU A 63 5.40 0.24 14.09
N LEU A 64 5.45 0.93 12.94
CA LEU A 64 4.55 0.73 11.81
C LEU A 64 5.11 -0.24 10.75
N LYS A 65 6.40 -0.58 10.72
CA LYS A 65 6.99 -1.36 9.61
C LYS A 65 6.66 -2.85 9.63
N GLY A 66 6.41 -3.42 10.80
CA GLY A 66 6.25 -4.86 10.95
C GLY A 66 7.58 -5.62 11.11
N PRO A 67 7.52 -6.94 11.35
CA PRO A 67 8.70 -7.78 11.57
C PRO A 67 9.38 -8.24 10.27
N SER A 68 8.69 -8.18 9.12
CA SER A 68 9.21 -8.70 7.85
C SER A 68 10.45 -7.92 7.38
N PRO A 69 11.46 -8.61 6.81
CA PRO A 69 12.66 -7.96 6.31
C PRO A 69 12.37 -7.24 4.98
N HIS A 70 13.00 -6.08 4.79
CA HIS A 70 13.06 -5.41 3.49
C HIS A 70 14.21 -6.00 2.68
N THR A 71 13.90 -6.82 1.68
CA THR A 71 14.91 -7.62 0.94
C THR A 71 15.09 -7.19 -0.52
N HIS A 72 14.32 -6.21 -1.00
CA HIS A 72 14.20 -5.83 -2.42
C HIS A 72 13.69 -6.96 -3.32
N ASN A 73 13.12 -8.01 -2.72
CA ASN A 73 12.32 -9.00 -3.43
C ASN A 73 10.88 -8.51 -3.47
N ALA A 74 10.26 -8.51 -4.65
CA ALA A 74 8.91 -7.97 -4.83
C ALA A 74 7.84 -8.64 -3.93
N LEU A 75 7.98 -9.94 -3.65
CA LEU A 75 7.04 -10.64 -2.78
C LEU A 75 7.22 -10.21 -1.31
N ASP A 76 8.45 -10.21 -0.83
CA ASP A 76 8.77 -9.81 0.53
C ASP A 76 8.37 -8.35 0.79
N ASP A 77 8.66 -7.46 -0.16
CA ASP A 77 8.28 -6.06 -0.11
C ASP A 77 6.74 -5.91 -0.08
N ALA A 78 6.00 -6.72 -0.85
CA ALA A 78 4.53 -6.70 -0.81
C ALA A 78 3.98 -7.17 0.54
N VAL A 79 4.60 -8.17 1.17
CA VAL A 79 4.24 -8.62 2.52
C VAL A 79 4.53 -7.54 3.56
N GLU A 80 5.71 -6.94 3.54
CA GLU A 80 6.08 -5.83 4.43
C GLU A 80 5.08 -4.66 4.29
N GLN A 81 4.74 -4.27 3.05
CA GLN A 81 3.77 -3.21 2.78
C GLN A 81 2.37 -3.55 3.33
N ALA A 82 1.93 -4.81 3.21
CA ALA A 82 0.66 -5.25 3.75
C ALA A 82 0.63 -5.20 5.30
N GLU A 83 1.71 -5.62 5.95
CA GLU A 83 1.88 -5.53 7.40
C GLU A 83 1.87 -4.08 7.87
N MET A 84 2.59 -3.22 7.13
CA MET A 84 2.67 -1.80 7.40
C MET A 84 1.30 -1.13 7.34
N PHE A 85 0.57 -1.35 6.25
CA PHE A 85 -0.76 -0.78 6.08
C PHE A 85 -1.74 -1.28 7.15
N ARG A 86 -1.66 -2.57 7.52
CA ARG A 86 -2.47 -3.15 8.61
C ARG A 86 -2.22 -2.43 9.94
N ARG A 87 -0.96 -2.17 10.29
CA ARG A 87 -0.58 -1.45 11.53
C ARG A 87 -1.06 -0.01 11.53
N MET A 88 -0.93 0.70 10.41
CA MET A 88 -1.46 2.05 10.26
C MET A 88 -2.98 2.10 10.44
N ARG A 89 -3.72 1.13 9.88
CA ARG A 89 -5.17 1.01 10.05
C ARG A 89 -5.57 0.76 11.50
N LEU A 90 -4.86 -0.11 12.21
CA LEU A 90 -5.10 -0.37 13.64
C LEU A 90 -4.85 0.87 14.48
N LYS A 91 -3.69 1.52 14.32
CA LYS A 91 -3.34 2.74 15.05
C LYS A 91 -4.31 3.89 14.78
N SER A 92 -4.77 4.04 13.54
CA SER A 92 -5.76 5.05 13.20
C SER A 92 -7.11 4.79 13.88
N ALA A 93 -7.51 3.53 14.08
CA ALA A 93 -8.77 3.18 14.74
C ALA A 93 -8.73 3.42 16.26
N GLU A 94 -7.56 3.37 16.90
CA GLU A 94 -7.39 3.68 18.33
C GLU A 94 -7.49 5.19 18.64
N ASN A 95 -7.27 6.03 17.63
CA ASN A 95 -7.30 7.49 17.77
C ASN A 95 -8.69 8.11 17.55
N HIS A 96 -9.72 7.29 17.31
CA HIS A 96 -11.12 7.68 17.15
C HIS A 96 -11.98 7.05 18.25
#